data_AF-A0A1M7ICB3-F1
#
_entry.id   AF-A0A1M7ICB3-F1
#
_cell.length_a   1.000
_cell.length_b   1.000
_cell.length_c   1.000
_cell.angle_alpha   90.00
_cell.angle_beta   90.00
_cell.angle_gamma   90.00
#
_symmetry.space_group_name_H-M   'P 1'
#
loop_
_entity.id
_entity.type
_entity.pdbx_description
1 polymer ?
#
loop_
_entity_poly.entity_id
_entity_poly.type
_entity_poly.pdbx_seq_one_letter_code
_entity_poly.pdbx_strand_id
1 'polypeptide(L)'
;MKQLKYGIILYIFLILPPVANLLESIMIFHMHTQMPLLVFTGFLIAPFSQKKFAHFFDKWNQSGVPGIVLVILIWSYWQLPRAMDDALTYNVVEYFKFISLPLLVGVPLRDSWKKLKSTGQYIFLIFIFATLVITGFIYIWIDQQICNNYLIIEQQTLGWGSLAMAACLLLYIGYRLFENDEAF
;
A
#
# COMPACT_ATOMS: atom_id res chain seq x y z
N MET A 1 3.86 -16.71 -15.92
CA MET A 1 2.43 -17.12 -15.88
C MET A 1 1.97 -17.53 -14.49
N LYS A 2 2.77 -18.23 -13.66
CA LYS A 2 2.38 -18.59 -12.28
C LYS A 2 2.02 -17.37 -11.40
N GLN A 3 2.87 -16.34 -11.37
CA GLN A 3 2.61 -15.11 -10.59
C GLN A 3 1.30 -14.41 -10.99
N LEU A 4 1.04 -14.29 -12.30
CA LEU A 4 -0.23 -13.74 -12.81
C LEU A 4 -1.44 -14.53 -12.27
N LYS A 5 -1.38 -15.87 -12.33
CA LYS A 5 -2.46 -16.73 -11.82
C LYS A 5 -2.70 -16.48 -10.33
N TYR A 6 -1.64 -16.46 -9.51
CA TYR A 6 -1.77 -16.19 -8.08
C TYR A 6 -2.30 -14.79 -7.79
N GLY A 7 -1.84 -13.77 -8.53
CA GLY A 7 -2.33 -12.40 -8.39
C GLY A 7 -3.82 -12.28 -8.71
N ILE A 8 -4.29 -12.94 -9.78
CA ILE A 8 -5.71 -12.95 -10.15
C ILE A 8 -6.55 -13.73 -9.11
N ILE A 9 -6.09 -14.91 -8.68
CA ILE A 9 -6.80 -15.71 -7.68
C ILE A 9 -6.95 -14.93 -6.37
N LEU A 10 -5.86 -14.31 -5.90
CA LEU A 10 -5.88 -13.50 -4.68
C LEU A 10 -6.78 -12.27 -4.85
N TYR A 11 -6.73 -11.59 -6.00
CA TYR A 11 -7.60 -10.44 -6.27
C TYR A 11 -9.09 -10.84 -6.22
N ILE A 12 -9.46 -11.91 -6.93
CA ILE A 12 -10.83 -12.43 -6.93
C ILE A 12 -11.25 -12.78 -5.50
N PHE A 13 -10.39 -13.47 -4.74
CA PHE A 13 -10.66 -13.82 -3.35
C PHE A 13 -10.94 -12.59 -2.47
N LEU A 14 -10.15 -11.52 -2.61
CA LEU A 14 -10.30 -10.29 -1.80
C LEU A 14 -11.53 -9.46 -2.12
N ILE A 15 -12.06 -9.54 -3.36
CA ILE A 15 -13.28 -8.81 -3.76
C ILE A 15 -14.57 -9.62 -3.55
N LEU A 16 -14.47 -10.89 -3.15
CA LEU A 16 -15.66 -11.68 -2.83
C LEU A 16 -16.38 -11.01 -1.65
N PRO A 17 -17.69 -10.72 -1.73
CA PRO A 17 -18.44 -10.06 -0.67
C PRO A 17 -18.21 -10.61 0.74
N PRO A 18 -18.21 -11.94 1.00
CA PRO A 18 -17.96 -12.44 2.36
C PRO A 18 -16.55 -12.13 2.87
N VAL A 19 -15.54 -12.10 1.99
CA VAL A 19 -14.15 -11.81 2.37
C VAL A 19 -13.95 -10.30 2.54
N ALA A 20 -14.48 -9.50 1.62
CA ALA A 20 -14.45 -8.05 1.69
C ALA A 20 -15.14 -7.56 2.96
N ASN A 21 -16.39 -7.97 3.20
CA ASN A 21 -17.15 -7.60 4.41
C ASN A 21 -16.43 -8.01 5.70
N LEU A 22 -15.78 -9.18 5.73
CA LEU A 22 -15.02 -9.61 6.90
C LEU A 22 -13.81 -8.72 7.16
N LEU A 23 -12.99 -8.47 6.13
CA LEU A 23 -11.79 -7.66 6.26
C LEU A 23 -12.10 -6.19 6.52
N GLU A 24 -13.23 -5.70 6.02
CA GLU A 24 -13.67 -4.32 6.15
C GLU A 24 -14.40 -4.05 7.46
N SER A 25 -14.88 -5.09 8.14
CA SER A 25 -15.57 -4.95 9.43
C SER A 25 -14.67 -4.50 10.58
N ILE A 26 -13.36 -4.66 10.45
CA ILE A 26 -12.38 -4.23 11.46
C ILE A 26 -11.30 -3.37 10.79
N MET A 27 -11.07 -2.17 11.35
CA MET A 27 -10.20 -1.16 10.72
C MET A 27 -8.79 -1.67 10.43
N ILE A 28 -8.18 -2.39 11.37
CA ILE A 28 -6.81 -2.91 11.20
C ILE A 28 -6.73 -3.95 10.08
N PHE A 29 -7.76 -4.79 9.90
CA PHE A 29 -7.78 -5.74 8.79
C PHE A 29 -8.03 -5.03 7.45
N HIS A 30 -8.86 -3.98 7.42
CA HIS A 30 -9.06 -3.20 6.21
C HIS A 30 -7.74 -2.57 5.75
N MET A 31 -7.08 -1.81 6.62
CA MET A 31 -5.91 -1.01 6.25
C MET A 31 -4.57 -1.76 6.26
N HIS A 32 -4.34 -2.70 7.20
CA HIS A 32 -3.07 -3.43 7.29
C HIS A 32 -3.13 -4.86 6.73
N THR A 33 -4.28 -5.33 6.24
CA THR A 33 -4.39 -6.64 5.59
C THR A 33 -4.98 -6.55 4.18
N GLN A 34 -6.23 -6.10 4.03
CA GLN A 34 -6.90 -6.08 2.72
C GLN A 34 -6.20 -5.13 1.73
N MET A 35 -5.96 -3.87 2.11
CA MET A 35 -5.34 -2.89 1.22
C MET A 35 -3.91 -3.30 0.79
N PRO A 36 -3.01 -3.73 1.70
CA PRO A 36 -1.69 -4.22 1.30
C PRO A 36 -1.76 -5.47 0.42
N LEU A 37 -2.70 -6.39 0.68
CA LEU A 37 -2.88 -7.56 -0.17
C LEU A 37 -3.38 -7.17 -1.58
N LEU A 38 -4.25 -6.17 -1.70
CA LEU A 38 -4.64 -5.62 -3.01
C LEU A 38 -3.44 -5.03 -3.75
N VAL A 39 -2.58 -4.26 -3.08
CA VAL A 39 -1.30 -3.80 -3.66
C VAL A 39 -0.45 -5.00 -4.11
N PHE A 40 -0.37 -6.05 -3.29
CA PHE A 40 0.39 -7.26 -3.60
C PHE A 40 -0.16 -8.01 -4.82
N THR A 41 -1.48 -8.05 -5.03
CA THR A 41 -2.06 -8.62 -6.27
C THR A 41 -1.53 -7.91 -7.51
N GLY A 42 -1.53 -6.57 -7.50
CA GLY A 42 -0.97 -5.76 -8.57
C GLY A 42 0.51 -6.04 -8.79
N PHE A 43 1.28 -6.15 -7.71
CA PHE A 43 2.70 -6.47 -7.75
C PHE A 43 2.98 -7.84 -8.40
N LEU A 44 2.13 -8.85 -8.17
CA LEU A 44 2.21 -10.17 -8.80
C LEU A 44 1.79 -10.16 -10.28
N ILE A 45 0.83 -9.29 -10.65
CA ILE A 45 0.33 -9.16 -12.02
C ILE A 45 1.32 -8.38 -12.91
N ALA A 46 2.04 -7.41 -12.34
CA ALA A 46 2.92 -6.48 -13.05
C ALA A 46 3.88 -7.12 -14.08
N PRO A 47 4.57 -8.25 -13.81
CA PRO A 47 5.47 -8.85 -14.79
C PRO A 47 4.79 -9.27 -16.10
N PHE A 48 3.49 -9.58 -16.06
CA PHE A 48 2.72 -9.84 -17.28
C PHE A 48 2.42 -8.54 -18.02
N SER A 49 1.94 -7.51 -17.31
CA SER A 49 1.64 -6.20 -17.88
C SER A 49 2.87 -5.54 -18.51
N GLN A 50 4.03 -5.64 -17.85
CA GLN A 50 5.32 -5.15 -18.36
C GLN A 50 5.72 -5.84 -19.67
N LYS A 51 5.52 -7.15 -19.79
CA LYS A 51 5.83 -7.88 -21.02
C LYS A 51 4.85 -7.54 -22.16
N LYS A 52 3.56 -7.43 -21.83
CA LYS A 52 2.52 -7.14 -22.82
C LYS A 52 2.56 -5.70 -23.33
N PHE A 53 2.94 -4.76 -22.47
CA PHE A 53 2.96 -3.32 -22.76
C PHE A 53 4.33 -2.69 -22.51
N ALA A 54 5.41 -3.38 -22.92
CA ALA A 54 6.79 -2.95 -22.65
C ALA A 54 7.06 -1.51 -23.08
N HIS A 55 6.67 -1.15 -24.31
CA HIS A 55 6.86 0.20 -24.84
C HIS A 55 6.18 1.29 -24.00
N PHE A 56 5.01 1.00 -23.40
CA PHE A 56 4.34 1.95 -22.52
C PHE A 56 5.16 2.19 -21.24
N PHE A 57 5.59 1.12 -20.56
CA PHE A 57 6.38 1.23 -19.33
C PHE A 57 7.77 1.83 -19.56
N ASP A 58 8.38 1.56 -20.71
CA ASP A 58 9.67 2.13 -21.11
C ASP A 58 9.57 3.59 -21.53
N LYS A 59 8.40 4.08 -21.97
CA LYS A 59 8.21 5.49 -22.29
C LYS A 59 7.76 6.30 -21.08
N TRP A 60 6.81 5.77 -20.31
CA TRP A 60 6.19 6.44 -19.18
C TRP A 60 7.09 6.48 -17.93
N ASN A 61 7.79 5.38 -17.64
CA ASN A 61 8.48 5.18 -16.36
C ASN A 61 9.93 4.74 -16.57
N GLN A 62 10.72 5.53 -17.30
CA GLN A 62 12.12 5.22 -17.59
C GLN A 62 13.00 5.12 -16.33
N SER A 63 12.87 6.10 -15.43
CA SER A 63 13.69 6.21 -14.22
C SER A 63 13.08 5.52 -13.00
N GLY A 64 11.84 5.04 -13.09
CA GLY A 64 11.05 4.60 -11.93
C GLY A 64 10.43 5.75 -11.11
N VAL A 65 10.89 6.99 -11.29
CA VAL A 65 10.40 8.14 -10.50
C VAL A 65 8.92 8.43 -10.76
N PRO A 66 8.44 8.54 -12.02
CA PRO A 66 7.01 8.80 -12.28
C PRO A 66 6.09 7.76 -11.65
N GLY A 67 6.45 6.48 -11.70
CA GLY A 67 5.68 5.41 -11.08
C GLY A 67 5.64 5.51 -9.56
N ILE A 68 6.75 5.89 -8.90
CA ILE A 68 6.78 6.10 -7.44
C ILE A 68 5.99 7.34 -7.03
N VAL A 69 6.04 8.41 -7.81
CA VAL A 69 5.20 9.59 -7.55
C VAL A 69 3.72 9.21 -7.60
N LEU A 70 3.30 8.41 -8.60
CA LEU A 70 1.93 7.90 -8.66
C LEU A 70 1.58 7.03 -7.44
N VAL A 71 2.48 6.13 -7.03
CA VAL A 71 2.32 5.30 -5.81
C VAL A 71 2.12 6.18 -4.59
N ILE A 72 2.94 7.21 -4.40
CA ILE A 72 2.85 8.14 -3.27
C ILE A 72 1.50 8.85 -3.26
N LEU A 73 1.04 9.38 -4.39
CA LEU A 73 -0.23 10.09 -4.48
C LEU A 73 -1.42 9.22 -4.09
N ILE A 74 -1.50 8.02 -4.67
CA ILE A 74 -2.60 7.09 -4.41
C ILE A 74 -2.52 6.52 -2.99
N TRP A 75 -1.32 6.19 -2.51
CA TRP A 75 -1.12 5.72 -1.13
C TRP A 75 -1.53 6.78 -0.11
N SER A 76 -1.12 8.04 -0.31
CA SER A 76 -1.48 9.16 0.57
C SER A 76 -2.99 9.41 0.58
N TYR A 77 -3.69 9.29 -0.56
CA TYR A 77 -5.15 9.37 -0.60
C TYR A 77 -5.79 8.32 0.33
N TRP A 78 -5.31 7.08 0.29
CA TRP A 78 -5.82 6.00 1.13
C TRP A 78 -5.35 6.07 2.59
N GLN A 79 -4.45 7.00 2.95
CA GLN A 79 -4.16 7.29 4.37
C GLN A 79 -5.18 8.28 4.99
N LEU A 80 -6.04 8.92 4.18
CA LEU A 80 -7.04 9.85 4.69
C LEU A 80 -8.18 9.11 5.39
N PRO A 81 -8.49 9.41 6.66
CA PRO A 81 -9.63 8.81 7.39
C PRO A 81 -10.94 8.89 6.59
N ARG A 82 -11.18 10.03 5.94
CA ARG A 82 -12.37 10.27 5.11
C ARG A 82 -12.48 9.29 3.94
N ALA A 83 -11.36 8.95 3.29
CA ALA A 83 -11.36 8.00 2.18
C ALA A 83 -11.69 6.58 2.65
N MET A 84 -11.33 6.22 3.89
CA MET A 84 -11.71 4.93 4.49
C MET A 84 -13.22 4.86 4.70
N ASP A 85 -13.82 5.90 5.27
CA ASP A 85 -15.27 5.97 5.47
C ASP A 85 -16.04 5.92 4.16
N ASP A 86 -15.57 6.67 3.15
CA ASP A 86 -16.22 6.72 1.86
C ASP A 86 -16.14 5.37 1.13
N ALA A 87 -15.07 4.60 1.34
CA ALA A 87 -14.96 3.26 0.77
C ALA A 87 -16.01 2.27 1.31
N LEU A 88 -16.55 2.51 2.51
CA LEU A 88 -17.63 1.69 3.09
C LEU A 88 -19.03 2.26 2.79
N THR A 89 -19.11 3.53 2.42
CA THR A 89 -20.38 4.26 2.25
C THR A 89 -20.80 4.33 0.78
N TYR A 90 -19.84 4.51 -0.14
CA TYR A 90 -20.09 4.74 -1.55
C TYR A 90 -19.42 3.68 -2.42
N ASN A 91 -20.23 2.89 -3.14
CA ASN A 91 -19.75 1.84 -4.04
C ASN A 91 -18.70 2.34 -5.05
N VAL A 92 -18.80 3.60 -5.49
CA VAL A 92 -17.81 4.19 -6.41
C VAL A 92 -16.41 4.26 -5.77
N VAL A 93 -16.33 4.59 -4.48
CA VAL A 93 -15.06 4.67 -3.75
C VAL A 93 -14.56 3.27 -3.39
N GLU A 94 -15.46 2.34 -3.08
CA GLU A 94 -15.14 0.92 -2.91
C GLU A 94 -14.52 0.32 -4.20
N TYR A 95 -15.14 0.52 -5.35
CA TYR A 95 -14.58 0.09 -6.64
C TYR A 95 -13.26 0.79 -6.93
N PHE A 96 -13.14 2.08 -6.60
CA PHE A 96 -11.88 2.79 -6.72
C PHE A 96 -10.79 2.17 -5.82
N LYS A 97 -11.09 1.70 -4.61
CA LYS A 97 -10.14 0.96 -3.75
C LYS A 97 -9.66 -0.31 -4.43
N PHE A 98 -10.59 -1.15 -4.90
CA PHE A 98 -10.26 -2.41 -5.55
C PHE A 98 -9.49 -2.23 -6.86
N ILE A 99 -9.68 -1.13 -7.58
CA ILE A 99 -8.98 -0.88 -8.84
C ILE A 99 -7.65 -0.15 -8.62
N SER A 100 -7.64 0.90 -7.80
CA SER A 100 -6.48 1.78 -7.64
C SER A 100 -5.32 1.10 -6.91
N LEU A 101 -5.59 0.30 -5.88
CA LEU A 101 -4.51 -0.33 -5.10
C LEU A 101 -3.72 -1.36 -5.93
N PRO A 102 -4.33 -2.29 -6.67
CA PRO A 102 -3.57 -3.18 -7.55
C PRO A 102 -2.93 -2.43 -8.72
N LEU A 103 -3.70 -1.60 -9.44
CA LEU A 103 -3.25 -1.07 -10.75
C LEU A 103 -2.41 0.20 -10.66
N LEU A 104 -2.65 1.06 -9.67
CA LEU A 104 -1.97 2.35 -9.52
C LEU A 104 -0.93 2.36 -8.41
N VAL A 105 -0.95 1.37 -7.51
CA VAL A 105 0.08 1.20 -6.47
C VAL A 105 0.91 -0.06 -6.76
N GLY A 106 0.29 -1.24 -6.79
CA GLY A 106 1.00 -2.52 -6.91
C GLY A 106 1.83 -2.66 -8.19
N VAL A 107 1.21 -2.38 -9.34
CA VAL A 107 1.89 -2.49 -10.65
C VAL A 107 3.03 -1.47 -10.80
N PRO A 108 2.80 -0.15 -10.56
CA PRO A 108 3.85 0.85 -10.70
C PRO A 108 4.96 0.66 -9.66
N LEU A 109 4.66 0.20 -8.44
CA LEU A 109 5.67 -0.11 -7.44
C LEU A 109 6.61 -1.21 -7.91
N ARG A 110 6.08 -2.33 -8.43
CA ARG A 110 6.91 -3.42 -8.97
C ARG A 110 7.81 -2.97 -10.11
N ASP A 111 7.28 -2.15 -11.01
CA ASP A 111 8.01 -1.63 -12.16
C ASP A 111 9.11 -0.66 -11.75
N SER A 112 8.75 0.29 -10.90
CA SER A 112 9.65 1.37 -10.49
C SER A 112 10.76 0.89 -9.58
N TRP A 113 10.49 -0.09 -8.72
CA TRP A 113 11.46 -0.56 -7.72
C TRP A 113 12.79 -0.97 -8.33
N LYS A 114 12.76 -1.64 -9.49
CA LYS A 114 13.95 -2.10 -10.21
C LYS A 114 14.68 -0.98 -10.98
N LYS A 115 13.97 0.10 -11.30
CA LYS A 115 14.48 1.21 -12.11
C LYS A 115 15.05 2.34 -11.24
N LEU A 116 14.58 2.45 -10.00
CA LEU A 116 15.09 3.40 -9.03
C LEU A 116 16.55 3.11 -8.64
N LYS A 117 17.32 4.19 -8.47
CA LYS A 117 18.59 4.14 -7.74
C LYS A 117 18.34 3.84 -6.26
N SER A 118 19.37 3.35 -5.56
CA SER A 118 19.32 3.05 -4.12
C SER A 118 18.77 4.21 -3.29
N THR A 119 19.23 5.44 -3.56
CA THR A 119 18.73 6.67 -2.90
C THR A 119 17.21 6.85 -3.06
N GLY A 120 16.66 6.58 -4.24
CA GLY A 120 15.22 6.69 -4.49
C GLY A 120 14.41 5.63 -3.75
N GLN A 121 14.95 4.42 -3.60
CA GLN A 121 14.35 3.38 -2.77
C GLN A 121 14.33 3.79 -1.30
N TYR A 122 15.43 4.34 -0.77
CA TYR A 122 15.49 4.84 0.61
C TYR A 122 14.51 5.98 0.85
N ILE A 123 14.42 6.97 -0.05
CA ILE A 123 13.44 8.06 0.04
C ILE A 123 12.02 7.49 0.13
N PHE A 124 11.69 6.50 -0.70
CA PHE A 124 10.37 5.87 -0.66
C PHE A 124 10.13 5.10 0.66
N LEU A 125 11.12 4.36 1.16
CA LEU A 125 10.99 3.65 2.44
C LEU A 125 10.81 4.62 3.61
N ILE A 126 11.54 5.75 3.61
CA ILE A 126 11.37 6.82 4.60
C ILE A 126 9.98 7.45 4.48
N PHE A 127 9.45 7.64 3.28
CA PHE A 127 8.07 8.10 3.08
C PHE A 127 7.07 7.12 3.71
N ILE A 128 7.18 5.82 3.45
CA ILE A 128 6.29 4.81 4.06
C ILE A 128 6.43 4.81 5.59
N PHE A 129 7.66 4.86 6.12
CA PHE A 129 7.93 4.99 7.55
C PHE A 129 7.23 6.22 8.14
N ALA A 130 7.38 7.39 7.49
CA ALA A 130 6.73 8.62 7.94
C ALA A 130 5.20 8.48 7.93
N THR A 131 4.59 7.87 6.90
CA THR A 131 3.14 7.64 6.89
C THR A 131 2.68 6.74 8.03
N LEU A 132 3.41 5.66 8.34
CA LEU A 132 3.08 4.76 9.45
C LEU A 132 3.20 5.47 10.80
N VAL A 133 4.25 6.27 10.99
CA VAL A 133 4.41 7.09 12.20
C VAL A 133 3.28 8.09 12.31
N ILE A 134 3.00 8.89 11.27
CA ILE A 134 1.92 9.89 11.28
C ILE A 134 0.57 9.23 11.59
N THR A 135 0.23 8.13 10.92
CA THR A 135 -0.99 7.35 11.19
C THR A 135 -1.03 6.85 12.62
N GLY A 136 0.08 6.32 13.12
CA GLY A 136 0.23 5.90 14.52
C GLY A 136 -0.07 7.02 15.50
N PHE A 137 0.54 8.18 15.28
CA PHE A 137 0.34 9.35 16.13
C PHE A 137 -1.11 9.86 16.08
N ILE A 138 -1.66 10.06 14.89
CA ILE A 138 -3.02 10.58 14.73
C ILE A 138 -4.04 9.71 15.46
N TYR A 139 -4.00 8.38 15.27
CA TYR A 139 -5.03 7.51 15.82
C TYR A 139 -4.85 7.13 17.30
N ILE A 140 -3.64 7.25 17.87
CA ILE A 140 -3.42 7.00 19.31
C ILE A 140 -3.86 8.19 20.15
N TRP A 141 -3.56 9.42 19.70
CA TRP A 141 -3.73 10.62 20.52
C TRP A 141 -5.01 11.41 20.24
N ILE A 142 -5.79 11.04 19.23
CA ILE A 142 -7.10 11.66 19.01
C ILE A 142 -8.13 10.98 19.90
N ASP A 143 -8.75 11.74 20.81
CA ASP A 143 -9.81 11.23 21.69
C ASP A 143 -11.18 11.18 20.98
N GLN A 144 -11.26 11.70 19.76
CA GLN A 144 -12.46 11.77 18.95
C GLN A 144 -12.40 10.78 17.79
N GLN A 145 -13.54 10.15 17.50
CA GLN A 145 -13.67 9.25 16.37
C GLN A 145 -13.57 10.04 15.06
N ILE A 146 -12.52 9.79 14.25
CA ILE A 146 -12.33 10.47 12.95
C ILE A 146 -12.78 9.65 11.75
N CYS A 147 -12.99 8.34 11.93
CA CYS A 147 -13.68 7.47 10.98
C CYS A 147 -15.05 7.08 11.54
N ASN A 148 -16.15 7.48 10.90
CA ASN A 148 -17.51 7.23 11.37
C ASN A 148 -17.88 5.74 11.37
N ASN A 149 -17.30 4.95 10.45
CA ASN A 149 -17.61 3.52 10.32
C ASN A 149 -16.75 2.61 11.22
N TYR A 150 -15.80 3.17 11.99
CA TYR A 150 -14.89 2.41 12.85
C TYR A 150 -14.88 2.94 14.28
N LEU A 151 -14.91 2.05 15.27
CA LEU A 151 -14.87 2.44 16.67
C LEU A 151 -13.52 3.10 17.03
N ILE A 152 -13.53 3.96 18.05
CA ILE A 152 -12.31 4.61 18.54
C ILE A 152 -11.24 3.61 19.00
N ILE A 153 -11.65 2.48 19.60
CA ILE A 153 -10.72 1.43 20.01
C ILE A 153 -10.05 0.75 18.81
N GLU A 154 -10.75 0.63 17.68
CA GLU A 154 -10.19 0.07 16.45
C GLU A 154 -9.20 1.03 15.80
N GLN A 155 -9.50 2.34 15.85
CA GLN A 155 -8.60 3.40 15.44
C GLN A 155 -7.31 3.38 16.27
N GLN A 156 -7.41 3.35 17.60
CA GLN A 156 -6.24 3.22 18.48
C GLN A 156 -5.45 1.92 18.21
N THR A 157 -6.15 0.81 17.96
CA THR A 157 -5.53 -0.47 17.58
C THR A 157 -4.74 -0.35 16.28
N LEU A 158 -5.32 0.31 15.26
CA LEU A 158 -4.62 0.62 14.01
C LEU A 158 -3.39 1.51 14.27
N GLY A 159 -3.52 2.51 15.14
CA GLY A 159 -2.42 3.41 15.49
C GLY A 159 -1.22 2.67 16.09
N TRP A 160 -1.47 1.83 17.10
CA TRP A 160 -0.43 0.97 17.68
C TRP A 160 0.16 -0.02 16.66
N GLY A 161 -0.69 -0.63 15.82
CA GLY A 161 -0.23 -1.48 14.73
C GLY A 161 0.68 -0.75 13.74
N SER A 162 0.37 0.51 13.42
CA SER A 162 1.16 1.35 12.53
C SER A 162 2.54 1.66 13.12
N LEU A 163 2.61 2.00 14.41
CA LEU A 163 3.89 2.22 15.11
C LEU A 163 4.74 0.94 15.18
N ALA A 164 4.11 -0.22 15.40
CA ALA A 164 4.82 -1.50 15.39
C ALA A 164 5.41 -1.80 13.99
N MET A 165 4.64 -1.59 12.92
CA MET A 165 5.13 -1.73 11.55
C MET A 165 6.23 -0.70 11.21
N ALA A 166 6.11 0.54 11.71
CA ALA A 166 7.15 1.56 11.55
C ALA A 166 8.46 1.12 12.22
N ALA A 167 8.41 0.54 13.42
CA ALA A 167 9.58 0.00 14.10
C ALA A 167 10.22 -1.15 13.29
N CYS A 168 9.43 -2.10 12.78
CA CYS A 168 9.93 -3.15 11.90
C CYS A 168 10.60 -2.59 10.63
N LEU A 169 9.98 -1.57 10.03
CA LEU A 169 10.51 -0.93 8.83
C LEU A 169 11.81 -0.16 9.12
N LEU A 170 11.92 0.51 10.27
CA LEU A 170 13.14 1.18 10.71
C LEU A 170 14.29 0.18 10.88
N LEU A 171 14.03 -0.97 11.50
CA LEU A 171 15.01 -2.06 11.63
C LEU A 171 15.44 -2.58 10.25
N TYR A 172 14.49 -2.75 9.31
CA TYR A 172 14.80 -3.16 7.95
C TYR A 172 15.67 -2.13 7.19
N ILE A 173 15.35 -0.83 7.31
CA ILE A 173 16.16 0.23 6.72
C ILE A 173 17.57 0.23 7.33
N GLY A 174 17.68 0.11 8.65
CA GLY A 174 18.96 0.01 9.36
C GLY A 174 19.79 -1.17 8.86
N TYR A 175 19.20 -2.37 8.82
CA TYR A 175 19.84 -3.58 8.30
C TYR A 175 20.37 -3.38 6.86
N ARG A 176 19.56 -2.79 5.97
CA ARG A 176 19.94 -2.51 4.58
C ARG A 176 21.06 -1.49 4.44
N LEU A 177 21.15 -0.52 5.36
CA LEU A 177 22.26 0.44 5.39
C LEU A 177 23.57 -0.26 5.78
N PHE A 178 23.56 -1.06 6.85
CA PHE A 178 24.73 -1.83 7.28
C PHE A 178 25.23 -2.81 6.20
N GLU A 179 24.33 -3.53 5.54
CA GLU A 179 24.69 -4.46 4.43
C GLU A 179 25.38 -3.73 3.27
N ASN A 180 24.95 -2.50 2.96
CA ASN A 180 25.56 -1.71 1.89
C ASN A 180 26.93 -1.12 2.29
N ASP A 181 27.14 -0.82 3.57
CA ASP A 181 28.41 -0.28 4.07
C ASP A 181 29.51 -1.36 4.10
N GLU A 182 29.17 -2.63 4.32
CA GLU A 182 30.13 -3.76 4.23
C GLU A 182 30.46 -4.21 2.79
N ALA A 183 29.83 -3.61 1.78
CA ALA A 183 30.02 -3.95 0.37
C ALA A 183 31.08 -3.08 -0.37
N PHE A 184 31.81 -2.22 0.37
CA PHE A 184 32.90 -1.36 -0.12
C PHE A 184 34.23 -1.72 0.54
#